data_AF-A0A3M8CPT3-F1
#
_entry.id   AF-A0A3M8CPT3-F1
#
_cell.length_a   1.000
_cell.length_b   1.000
_cell.length_c   1.000
_cell.angle_alpha   90.00
_cell.angle_beta   90.00
_cell.angle_gamma   90.00
#
_symmetry.space_group_name_H-M   'P 1'
#
loop_
_entity.id
_entity.type
_entity.pdbx_description
1 polymer ?
#
loop_
_entity_poly.entity_id
_entity_poly.type
_entity_poly.pdbx_seq_one_letter_code
_entity_poly.pdbx_strand_id
1 'polypeptide(L)'
;LTPAAKNSGSNAAAVDQAEGGAGQIIDAAVPGKTYILKGKGSVNRLGQEGIIGAECLDKNGKRIPGGRVTLTFKSPAFVEKSLSFTTVPGTAHIQVYVYVYHAIAGGVSYFDDISLVPASCTFDCHTNNAAFLPNDWFAESQAPAEIEARVKQLREMRIRYQMADVGMLTEWGMLDARSYAGLAQWLKYSKEAAPDQVVIAVLNFNQRLTKDENGNEQPNPLFGTETFHQNVNQIVQKLVHEGIFWDGKLYRVDGVHLDMEPFFTDDRELENMLRYLREHALSGNRYFSVAAPVQYGGEKQWSYAYIQRIASIVNQINPMVYDQMGWDSPIDSPYAYQTLWTTEMKRYSDAILSAKGNCQLLPIMPAYERRTVEEIGVVYHDPYVENIYSAAKGLVNASQAGAKIHGAGIFWWATFIGDYPEVYPRTYYLQDQEHWMKEWVHHS
;
A
#
# COMPACT_ATOMS: atom_id res chain seq x y z
N LEU A 1 -23.79 41.17 9.91
CA LEU A 1 -24.13 39.85 10.50
C LEU A 1 -22.83 39.08 10.64
N THR A 2 -22.34 38.91 11.86
CA THR A 2 -21.17 38.07 12.14
C THR A 2 -21.52 36.63 11.73
N PRO A 3 -20.70 35.93 10.92
CA PRO A 3 -20.98 34.54 10.59
C PRO A 3 -21.11 33.74 11.88
N ALA A 4 -22.24 33.04 12.04
CA ALA A 4 -22.41 32.12 13.15
C ALA A 4 -21.22 31.14 13.15
N ALA A 5 -20.61 30.91 14.31
CA ALA A 5 -19.49 29.99 14.41
C ALA A 5 -19.95 28.61 13.92
N LYS A 6 -19.30 28.11 12.87
CA LYS A 6 -19.52 26.75 12.35
C LYS A 6 -19.40 25.76 13.52
N ASN A 7 -20.33 24.81 13.63
CA ASN A 7 -20.38 23.79 14.70
C ASN A 7 -20.80 24.28 16.10
N SER A 8 -21.40 25.47 16.23
CA SER A 8 -21.91 25.98 17.52
C SER A 8 -23.30 25.44 17.90
N GLY A 9 -23.94 24.65 17.04
CA GLY A 9 -25.33 24.21 17.18
C GLY A 9 -26.38 25.28 16.81
N SER A 10 -25.95 26.47 16.38
CA SER A 10 -26.85 27.58 16.00
C SER A 10 -27.73 27.31 14.78
N ASN A 11 -27.34 26.36 13.93
CA ASN A 11 -28.11 25.89 12.78
C ASN A 11 -28.51 24.40 12.90
N ALA A 12 -28.44 23.83 14.10
CA ALA A 12 -28.76 22.43 14.32
C ALA A 12 -30.24 22.14 14.08
N ALA A 13 -30.53 20.93 13.59
CA ALA A 13 -31.89 20.41 13.57
C ALA A 13 -32.41 20.29 15.01
N ALA A 14 -33.53 20.96 15.30
CA ALA A 14 -34.20 20.92 16.59
C ALA A 14 -35.39 19.97 16.53
N VAL A 15 -35.48 19.05 17.48
CA VAL A 15 -36.61 18.12 17.65
C VAL A 15 -37.22 18.36 19.03
N ASP A 16 -38.51 18.70 19.09
CA ASP A 16 -39.20 19.15 20.29
C ASP A 16 -40.40 18.26 20.72
N GLN A 17 -40.78 18.47 21.99
CA GLN A 17 -41.98 18.15 22.82
C GLN A 17 -42.98 17.01 22.51
N ALA A 18 -42.85 16.25 21.43
CA ALA A 18 -43.52 14.97 21.26
C ALA A 18 -42.48 13.88 21.01
N GLU A 19 -42.73 12.67 21.51
CA GLU A 19 -41.93 11.52 21.10
C GLU A 19 -42.04 11.37 19.58
N GLY A 20 -40.92 11.57 18.90
CA GLY A 20 -40.93 11.84 17.47
C GLY A 20 -39.54 12.09 16.92
N GLY A 21 -39.45 12.08 15.61
CA GLY A 21 -38.18 12.19 14.91
C GLY A 21 -38.34 12.37 13.41
N ALA A 22 -37.21 12.51 12.75
CA ALA A 22 -37.11 12.55 11.30
C ALA A 22 -36.05 11.55 10.86
N GLY A 23 -36.23 10.94 9.70
CA GLY A 23 -35.24 10.02 9.16
C GLY A 23 -35.19 10.04 7.65
N GLN A 24 -34.04 9.64 7.12
CA GLN A 24 -33.75 9.49 5.71
C GLN A 24 -33.38 8.05 5.42
N ILE A 25 -33.95 7.49 4.36
CA ILE A 25 -33.61 6.16 3.85
C ILE A 25 -32.48 6.29 2.82
N ILE A 26 -31.50 5.40 2.92
CA ILE A 26 -30.36 5.28 2.00
C ILE A 26 -30.48 3.93 1.29
N ASP A 27 -30.74 3.97 -0.03
CA ASP A 27 -31.10 2.79 -0.83
C ASP A 27 -29.91 1.93 -1.30
N ALA A 28 -28.68 2.35 -1.03
CA ALA A 28 -27.45 1.69 -1.48
C ALA A 28 -26.70 0.99 -0.33
N ALA A 29 -27.43 0.33 0.57
CA ALA A 29 -26.82 -0.41 1.67
C ALA A 29 -26.40 -1.82 1.20
N VAL A 30 -25.17 -2.21 1.52
CA VAL A 30 -24.66 -3.55 1.20
C VAL A 30 -24.76 -4.41 2.47
N PRO A 31 -25.40 -5.60 2.44
CA PRO A 31 -25.38 -6.54 3.57
C PRO A 31 -23.96 -6.91 4.00
N GLY A 32 -23.71 -7.00 5.31
CA GLY A 32 -22.40 -7.35 5.86
C GLY A 32 -21.34 -6.24 5.77
N LYS A 33 -21.69 -5.04 5.30
CA LYS A 33 -20.78 -3.90 5.19
C LYS A 33 -20.79 -3.08 6.48
N THR A 34 -19.62 -2.62 6.88
CA THR A 34 -19.45 -1.74 8.04
C THR A 34 -19.63 -0.29 7.66
N TYR A 35 -20.32 0.48 8.50
CA TYR A 35 -20.57 1.91 8.38
C TYR A 35 -20.19 2.63 9.67
N ILE A 36 -19.82 3.90 9.56
CA ILE A 36 -19.67 4.79 10.70
C ILE A 36 -20.82 5.79 10.69
N LEU A 37 -21.61 5.74 11.75
CA LEU A 37 -22.57 6.78 12.10
C LEU A 37 -21.86 7.80 12.99
N LYS A 38 -21.91 9.08 12.60
CA LYS A 38 -21.34 10.19 13.35
C LYS A 38 -22.33 11.36 13.37
N GLY A 39 -22.30 12.13 14.46
CA GLY A 39 -22.99 13.41 14.53
C GLY A 39 -22.73 14.13 15.84
N LYS A 40 -23.12 15.40 15.89
CA LYS A 40 -23.09 16.21 17.11
C LYS A 40 -24.49 16.37 17.66
N GLY A 41 -24.58 16.49 18.98
CA GLY A 41 -25.85 16.79 19.61
C GLY A 41 -25.76 17.29 21.04
N SER A 42 -26.89 17.82 21.50
CA SER A 42 -27.13 18.25 22.88
C SER A 42 -28.61 18.21 23.22
N VAL A 43 -28.94 18.42 24.49
CA VAL A 43 -30.31 18.63 24.98
C VAL A 43 -30.38 19.89 25.84
N ASN A 44 -31.44 20.69 25.73
CA ASN A 44 -31.56 21.91 26.55
C ASN A 44 -31.99 21.67 28.01
N ARG A 45 -32.46 20.47 28.36
CA ARG A 45 -32.97 20.13 29.70
C ARG A 45 -32.40 18.82 30.20
N LEU A 46 -32.00 18.79 31.46
CA LEU A 46 -31.59 17.56 32.14
C LEU A 46 -32.76 16.57 32.20
N GLY A 47 -32.49 15.31 31.88
CA GLY A 47 -33.50 14.24 31.78
C GLY A 47 -34.04 14.01 30.37
N GLN A 48 -33.89 14.98 29.47
CA GLN A 48 -34.20 14.81 28.05
C GLN A 48 -33.16 13.89 27.38
N GLU A 49 -33.59 13.04 26.45
CA GLU A 49 -32.71 12.18 25.69
C GLU A 49 -32.87 12.39 24.17
N GLY A 50 -31.80 12.78 23.50
CA GLY A 50 -31.72 12.85 22.04
C GLY A 50 -30.96 11.66 21.47
N ILE A 51 -31.42 11.13 20.34
CA ILE A 51 -30.81 10.00 19.64
C ILE A 51 -30.50 10.38 18.19
N ILE A 52 -29.30 10.05 17.73
CA ILE A 52 -29.02 9.81 16.30
C ILE A 52 -28.93 8.30 16.12
N GLY A 53 -29.72 7.71 15.23
CA GLY A 53 -29.77 6.28 15.01
C GLY A 53 -29.55 5.87 13.57
N ALA A 54 -29.14 4.62 13.38
CA ALA A 54 -29.16 3.93 12.10
C ALA A 54 -29.89 2.59 12.25
N GLU A 55 -30.75 2.26 11.29
CA GLU A 55 -31.55 1.04 11.26
C GLU A 55 -31.42 0.34 9.90
N CYS A 56 -31.08 -0.95 9.92
CA CYS A 56 -31.08 -1.80 8.73
C CYS A 56 -32.51 -2.21 8.35
N LEU A 57 -32.86 -1.99 7.10
CA LEU A 57 -34.16 -2.34 6.53
C LEU A 57 -33.98 -3.36 5.40
N ASP A 58 -34.93 -4.28 5.26
CA ASP A 58 -35.02 -5.17 4.11
C ASP A 58 -35.54 -4.43 2.86
N LYS A 59 -35.57 -5.12 1.71
CA LYS A 59 -36.01 -4.56 0.42
C LYS A 59 -37.43 -3.98 0.39
N ASN A 60 -38.26 -4.27 1.41
CA ASN A 60 -39.61 -3.75 1.55
C ASN A 60 -39.70 -2.63 2.61
N GLY A 61 -38.56 -2.15 3.12
CA GLY A 61 -38.51 -1.15 4.19
C GLY A 61 -38.78 -1.70 5.59
N LYS A 62 -38.79 -3.03 5.80
CA LYS A 62 -39.05 -3.61 7.13
C LYS A 62 -37.76 -3.70 7.93
N ARG A 63 -37.82 -3.29 9.20
CA ARG A 63 -36.72 -3.39 10.17
C ARG A 63 -36.23 -4.82 10.34
N ILE A 64 -34.92 -4.99 10.33
CA ILE A 64 -34.27 -6.28 10.56
C ILE A 64 -33.77 -6.35 12.02
N PRO A 65 -34.12 -7.41 12.79
CA PRO A 65 -33.61 -7.60 14.15
C PRO A 65 -32.08 -7.54 14.22
N GLY A 66 -31.54 -6.87 15.24
CA GLY A 66 -30.10 -6.68 15.42
C GLY A 66 -29.46 -5.60 14.54
N GLY A 67 -30.19 -5.03 13.57
CA GLY A 67 -29.68 -4.01 12.65
C GLY A 67 -29.78 -2.56 13.14
N ARG A 68 -30.01 -2.32 14.43
CA ARG A 68 -30.21 -0.98 15.02
C ARG A 68 -29.01 -0.56 15.86
N VAL A 69 -28.53 0.66 15.64
CA VAL A 69 -27.52 1.31 16.49
C VAL A 69 -27.88 2.77 16.79
N THR A 70 -27.40 3.31 17.92
CA THR A 70 -27.78 4.65 18.39
C THR A 70 -26.64 5.39 19.09
N LEU A 71 -26.54 6.70 18.84
CA LEU A 71 -25.75 7.67 19.59
C LEU A 71 -26.69 8.48 20.48
N THR A 72 -26.49 8.41 21.80
CA THR A 72 -27.36 9.05 22.78
C THR A 72 -26.77 10.34 23.35
N PHE A 73 -27.56 11.41 23.43
CA PHE A 73 -27.19 12.71 24.00
C PHE A 73 -28.11 13.06 25.17
N LYS A 74 -27.51 13.35 26.34
CA LYS A 74 -28.23 13.67 27.60
C LYS A 74 -27.71 14.93 28.30
N SER A 75 -26.82 15.66 27.64
CA SER A 75 -26.10 16.81 28.20
C SER A 75 -26.39 18.08 27.38
N PRO A 76 -26.41 19.27 28.02
CA PRO A 76 -26.48 20.55 27.31
C PRO A 76 -25.21 20.90 26.53
N ALA A 77 -24.09 20.20 26.76
CA ALA A 77 -22.90 20.38 25.95
C ALA A 77 -23.13 19.83 24.52
N PHE A 78 -22.86 20.64 23.51
CA PHE A 78 -22.89 20.23 22.11
C PHE A 78 -21.63 19.41 21.79
N VAL A 79 -21.77 18.08 21.86
CA VAL A 79 -20.65 17.15 21.74
C VAL A 79 -20.79 16.29 20.50
N GLU A 80 -19.66 15.86 19.95
CA GLU A 80 -19.60 14.90 18.86
C GLU A 80 -19.56 13.47 19.40
N LYS A 81 -20.27 12.55 18.72
CA LYS A 81 -20.17 11.11 18.96
C LYS A 81 -20.08 10.36 17.64
N SER A 82 -19.46 9.18 17.67
CA SER A 82 -19.48 8.25 16.54
C SER A 82 -19.57 6.81 17.02
N LEU A 83 -20.07 5.94 16.13
CA LEU A 83 -20.19 4.50 16.36
C LEU A 83 -20.04 3.77 15.02
N SER A 84 -19.26 2.69 15.03
CA SER A 84 -19.13 1.76 13.90
C SER A 84 -20.14 0.62 14.05
N PHE A 85 -20.78 0.21 12.95
CA PHE A 85 -21.69 -0.93 12.93
C PHE A 85 -21.66 -1.66 11.58
N THR A 86 -21.94 -2.96 11.61
CA THR A 86 -22.04 -3.80 10.41
C THR A 86 -23.52 -4.06 10.09
N THR A 87 -23.91 -3.89 8.83
CA THR A 87 -25.27 -4.21 8.38
C THR A 87 -25.54 -5.72 8.52
N VAL A 88 -26.74 -6.06 8.97
CA VAL A 88 -27.16 -7.46 9.15
C VAL A 88 -27.53 -8.12 7.82
N PRO A 89 -27.49 -9.47 7.70
CA PRO A 89 -27.93 -10.16 6.50
C PRO A 89 -29.35 -9.75 6.06
N GLY A 90 -29.54 -9.57 4.76
CA GLY A 90 -30.82 -9.13 4.18
C GLY A 90 -31.05 -7.61 4.15
N THR A 91 -30.09 -6.81 4.64
CA THR A 91 -30.16 -5.34 4.56
C THR A 91 -30.14 -4.87 3.11
N ALA A 92 -31.18 -4.15 2.69
CA ALA A 92 -31.23 -3.46 1.41
C ALA A 92 -31.14 -1.94 1.57
N HIS A 93 -31.57 -1.40 2.71
CA HIS A 93 -31.52 0.03 2.99
C HIS A 93 -31.03 0.29 4.42
N ILE A 94 -30.50 1.49 4.65
CA ILE A 94 -30.25 1.99 6.01
C ILE A 94 -31.09 3.25 6.21
N GLN A 95 -31.88 3.29 7.28
CA GLN A 95 -32.52 4.51 7.73
C GLN A 95 -31.64 5.21 8.76
N VAL A 96 -31.18 6.42 8.46
CA VAL A 96 -30.52 7.31 9.43
C VAL A 96 -31.57 8.26 9.98
N TYR A 97 -31.65 8.39 11.30
CA TYR A 97 -32.69 9.21 11.94
C TYR A 97 -32.20 9.97 13.16
N VAL A 98 -32.93 11.03 13.47
CA VAL A 98 -32.89 11.71 14.77
C VAL A 98 -34.19 11.43 15.51
N TYR A 99 -34.12 11.28 16.84
CA TYR A 99 -35.29 10.98 17.65
C TYR A 99 -35.17 11.59 19.05
N VAL A 100 -36.30 12.02 19.60
CA VAL A 100 -36.42 12.40 21.01
C VAL A 100 -37.00 11.24 21.79
N TYR A 101 -36.21 10.70 22.72
CA TYR A 101 -36.63 9.67 23.65
C TYR A 101 -36.89 10.31 25.02
N HIS A 102 -37.97 9.92 25.71
CA HIS A 102 -38.40 10.53 26.97
C HIS A 102 -38.55 12.06 26.87
N ALA A 103 -39.49 12.52 26.05
CA ALA A 103 -39.78 13.94 25.92
C ALA A 103 -40.19 14.54 27.29
N ILE A 104 -39.51 15.62 27.67
CA ILE A 104 -39.87 16.42 28.85
C ILE A 104 -40.50 17.73 28.38
N ALA A 105 -41.50 18.24 29.09
CA ALA A 105 -42.10 19.54 28.80
C ALA A 105 -41.01 20.64 28.72
N GLY A 106 -40.99 21.40 27.62
CA GLY A 106 -39.95 22.40 27.34
C GLY A 106 -38.61 21.84 26.84
N GLY A 107 -38.49 20.52 26.68
CA GLY A 107 -37.30 19.83 26.21
C GLY A 107 -37.15 19.88 24.69
N VAL A 108 -35.92 20.11 24.24
CA VAL A 108 -35.51 20.14 22.84
C VAL A 108 -34.17 19.43 22.72
N SER A 109 -34.05 18.55 21.74
CA SER A 109 -32.79 17.93 21.34
C SER A 109 -32.29 18.58 20.05
N TYR A 110 -30.99 18.88 19.99
CA TYR A 110 -30.33 19.50 18.84
C TYR A 110 -29.35 18.54 18.22
N PHE A 111 -29.35 18.44 16.89
CA PHE A 111 -28.45 17.56 16.13
C PHE A 111 -27.85 18.29 14.93
N ASP A 112 -26.57 18.07 14.66
CA ASP A 112 -25.87 18.66 13.51
C ASP A 112 -24.74 17.74 13.04
N ASP A 113 -24.17 18.02 11.87
CA ASP A 113 -23.06 17.27 11.27
C ASP A 113 -23.32 15.75 11.19
N ILE A 114 -24.58 15.35 10.92
CA ILE A 114 -24.94 13.93 10.83
C ILE A 114 -24.36 13.35 9.55
N SER A 115 -23.54 12.32 9.68
CA SER A 115 -22.99 11.58 8.55
C SER A 115 -23.09 10.09 8.79
N LEU A 116 -23.58 9.38 7.78
CA LEU A 116 -23.36 7.95 7.64
C LEU A 116 -22.43 7.76 6.45
N VAL A 117 -21.22 7.33 6.74
CA VAL A 117 -20.27 6.95 5.69
C VAL A 117 -20.11 5.43 5.75
N PRO A 118 -19.97 4.74 4.61
CA PRO A 118 -19.32 3.44 4.64
C PRO A 118 -18.06 3.60 5.47
N ALA A 119 -17.75 2.61 6.31
CA ALA A 119 -16.41 2.50 6.84
C ALA A 119 -15.50 2.26 5.63
N SER A 120 -15.14 3.36 4.95
CA SER A 120 -14.04 3.43 4.01
C SER A 120 -12.83 3.23 4.90
N CYS A 121 -12.47 1.95 5.03
CA CYS A 121 -11.37 1.39 5.78
C CYS A 121 -10.95 2.23 7.00
N THR A 122 -11.81 2.26 8.01
CA THR A 122 -11.47 2.88 9.31
C THR A 122 -10.69 1.95 10.23
N PHE A 123 -10.47 0.71 9.81
CA PHE A 123 -9.46 -0.21 10.32
C PHE A 123 -8.88 -0.95 9.10
N ASP A 124 -7.60 -0.69 8.79
CA ASP A 124 -6.85 -1.15 7.60
C ASP A 124 -7.29 -0.61 6.22
N CYS A 125 -7.13 0.70 5.98
CA CYS A 125 -6.78 1.10 4.61
C CYS A 125 -5.41 0.47 4.34
N HIS A 126 -5.23 -0.22 3.20
CA HIS A 126 -3.88 -0.60 2.78
C HIS A 126 -3.05 0.67 2.63
N THR A 127 -2.26 0.99 3.66
CA THR A 127 -1.53 2.25 3.84
C THR A 127 -0.03 2.04 3.87
N ASN A 128 0.40 0.79 3.94
CA ASN A 128 1.80 0.40 3.89
C ASN A 128 2.22 0.10 2.45
N ASN A 129 1.83 0.94 1.51
CA ASN A 129 2.15 0.73 0.09
C ASN A 129 3.50 1.33 -0.29
N ALA A 130 4.08 0.82 -1.36
CA ALA A 130 5.35 1.27 -1.91
C ALA A 130 5.21 1.79 -3.34
N ALA A 131 6.11 2.68 -3.74
CA ALA A 131 6.31 3.05 -5.13
C ALA A 131 7.79 2.92 -5.48
N PHE A 132 8.09 2.25 -6.59
CA PHE A 132 9.44 2.12 -7.14
C PHE A 132 9.74 3.30 -8.05
N LEU A 133 10.51 4.23 -7.50
CA LEU A 133 10.81 5.54 -8.08
C LEU A 133 12.03 5.42 -8.99
N PRO A 134 12.03 6.10 -10.15
CA PRO A 134 13.08 5.96 -11.15
C PRO A 134 14.41 6.58 -10.69
N ASN A 135 15.53 6.05 -11.20
CA ASN A 135 16.87 6.46 -10.78
C ASN A 135 17.19 7.93 -11.11
N ASP A 136 16.68 8.46 -12.21
CA ASP A 136 16.90 9.84 -12.66
C ASP A 136 16.44 10.88 -11.61
N TRP A 137 15.47 10.53 -10.76
CA TRP A 137 15.04 11.37 -9.66
C TRP A 137 16.10 11.53 -8.56
N PHE A 138 17.06 10.61 -8.47
CA PHE A 138 18.08 10.60 -7.43
C PHE A 138 19.48 10.82 -7.97
N ALA A 139 19.72 10.58 -9.26
CA ALA A 139 20.99 10.85 -9.91
C ALA A 139 21.26 12.35 -10.05
N GLU A 140 20.22 13.18 -10.20
CA GLU A 140 20.34 14.63 -10.38
C GLU A 140 19.57 15.43 -9.31
N SER A 141 20.03 16.64 -9.04
CA SER A 141 19.32 17.58 -8.17
C SER A 141 18.04 18.06 -8.84
N GLN A 142 16.93 18.02 -8.12
CA GLN A 142 15.62 18.49 -8.59
C GLN A 142 15.24 19.81 -7.93
N ALA A 143 14.30 20.56 -8.51
CA ALA A 143 13.80 21.74 -7.81
C ALA A 143 13.03 21.32 -6.54
N PRO A 144 13.17 22.04 -5.41
CA PRO A 144 12.44 21.72 -4.17
C PRO A 144 10.93 21.55 -4.36
N ALA A 145 10.32 22.41 -5.19
CA ALA A 145 8.89 22.37 -5.49
C ALA A 145 8.48 21.12 -6.28
N GLU A 146 9.37 20.58 -7.13
CA GLU A 146 9.11 19.35 -7.87
C GLU A 146 9.11 18.14 -6.93
N ILE A 147 10.10 18.07 -6.02
CA ILE A 147 10.17 17.03 -4.99
C ILE A 147 8.91 17.08 -4.12
N GLU A 148 8.52 18.27 -3.63
CA GLU A 148 7.33 18.45 -2.81
C GLU A 148 6.06 17.99 -3.54
N ALA A 149 5.91 18.33 -4.82
CA ALA A 149 4.77 17.91 -5.63
C ALA A 149 4.72 16.38 -5.80
N ARG A 150 5.84 15.74 -6.13
CA ARG A 150 5.95 14.27 -6.26
C ARG A 150 5.63 13.56 -4.95
N VAL A 151 6.15 14.07 -3.83
CA VAL A 151 5.91 13.52 -2.49
C VAL A 151 4.44 13.65 -2.06
N LYS A 152 3.79 14.77 -2.40
CA LYS A 152 2.34 14.95 -2.20
C LYS A 152 1.53 13.96 -3.05
N GLN A 153 1.89 13.78 -4.32
CA GLN A 153 1.23 12.81 -5.21
C GLN A 153 1.35 11.38 -4.67
N LEU A 154 2.53 10.98 -4.19
CA LEU A 154 2.73 9.69 -3.51
C LEU A 154 1.77 9.53 -2.33
N ARG A 155 1.62 10.58 -1.51
CA ARG A 155 0.73 10.56 -0.34
C ARG A 155 -0.75 10.47 -0.73
N GLU A 156 -1.16 11.17 -1.80
CA GLU A 156 -2.53 11.08 -2.35
C GLU A 156 -2.86 9.65 -2.79
N MET A 157 -1.89 8.96 -3.38
CA MET A 157 -1.99 7.54 -3.78
C MET A 157 -1.73 6.55 -2.62
N ARG A 158 -1.71 7.03 -1.37
CA ARG A 158 -1.48 6.23 -0.15
C ARG A 158 -0.17 5.43 -0.17
N ILE A 159 0.88 5.98 -0.77
CA ILE A 159 2.22 5.43 -0.70
C ILE A 159 2.88 5.88 0.61
N ARG A 160 3.43 4.91 1.34
CA ARG A 160 4.23 5.11 2.55
C ARG A 160 5.72 4.92 2.27
N TYR A 161 6.08 3.93 1.46
CA TYR A 161 7.46 3.58 1.15
C TYR A 161 7.87 4.12 -0.21
N GLN A 162 8.82 5.05 -0.22
CA GLN A 162 9.49 5.55 -1.42
C GLN A 162 10.70 4.64 -1.68
N MET A 163 10.57 3.70 -2.62
CA MET A 163 11.66 2.82 -3.02
C MET A 163 12.51 3.59 -4.04
N ALA A 164 13.52 4.29 -3.53
CA ALA A 164 14.37 5.20 -4.29
C ALA A 164 15.48 4.42 -5.01
N ASP A 165 15.36 4.25 -6.32
CA ASP A 165 16.40 3.62 -7.13
C ASP A 165 17.69 4.46 -7.14
N VAL A 166 18.73 3.97 -6.46
CA VAL A 166 20.02 4.66 -6.38
C VAL A 166 21.05 4.12 -7.37
N GLY A 167 20.62 3.22 -8.27
CA GLY A 167 21.40 2.74 -9.41
C GLY A 167 21.81 1.27 -9.34
N MET A 168 22.68 0.90 -10.26
CA MET A 168 23.18 -0.47 -10.46
C MET A 168 24.55 -0.64 -9.80
N LEU A 169 24.70 -1.73 -9.06
CA LEU A 169 25.97 -2.17 -8.51
C LEU A 169 26.87 -2.72 -9.62
N THR A 170 28.16 -2.47 -9.52
CA THR A 170 29.17 -3.12 -10.37
C THR A 170 29.34 -4.60 -10.00
N GLU A 171 30.03 -5.38 -10.83
CA GLU A 171 30.41 -6.78 -10.54
C GLU A 171 31.11 -6.98 -9.18
N TRP A 172 31.71 -5.92 -8.63
CA TRP A 172 32.40 -5.91 -7.33
C TRP A 172 31.50 -5.45 -6.17
N GLY A 173 30.22 -5.17 -6.41
CA GLY A 173 29.30 -4.68 -5.39
C GLY A 173 29.51 -3.20 -5.03
N MET A 174 30.09 -2.40 -5.94
CA MET A 174 30.29 -0.96 -5.74
C MET A 174 29.15 -0.16 -6.39
N LEU A 175 28.85 1.02 -5.88
CA LEU A 175 27.84 1.94 -6.43
C LEU A 175 28.48 3.29 -6.78
N ASP A 176 28.23 3.78 -7.99
CA ASP A 176 28.67 5.09 -8.41
C ASP A 176 27.92 6.19 -7.65
N ALA A 177 28.66 7.12 -7.03
CA ALA A 177 28.07 8.24 -6.30
C ALA A 177 27.23 9.18 -7.18
N ARG A 178 27.49 9.19 -8.50
CA ARG A 178 26.69 9.96 -9.47
C ARG A 178 25.25 9.45 -9.55
N SER A 179 25.01 8.16 -9.32
CA SER A 179 23.68 7.56 -9.40
C SER A 179 22.74 7.99 -8.27
N TYR A 180 23.26 8.67 -7.24
CA TYR A 180 22.47 9.17 -6.10
C TYR A 180 22.86 10.60 -5.66
N ALA A 181 23.44 11.41 -6.54
CA ALA A 181 23.92 12.75 -6.18
C ALA A 181 22.79 13.71 -5.74
N GLY A 182 21.56 13.53 -6.24
CA GLY A 182 20.36 14.25 -5.84
C GLY A 182 19.63 13.69 -4.60
N LEU A 183 20.01 12.49 -4.11
CA LEU A 183 19.27 11.80 -3.06
C LEU A 183 19.19 12.60 -1.74
N ALA A 184 20.25 13.30 -1.35
CA ALA A 184 20.25 14.12 -0.13
C ALA A 184 19.22 15.25 -0.18
N GLN A 185 19.08 15.90 -1.34
CA GLN A 185 18.10 16.94 -1.58
C GLN A 185 16.68 16.35 -1.56
N TRP A 186 16.48 15.19 -2.19
CA TRP A 186 15.22 14.45 -2.11
C TRP A 186 14.82 14.16 -0.67
N LEU A 187 15.72 13.58 0.13
CA LEU A 187 15.49 13.26 1.54
C LEU A 187 15.09 14.48 2.35
N LYS A 188 15.75 15.62 2.14
CA LYS A 188 15.42 16.90 2.80
C LYS A 188 13.97 17.30 2.55
N TYR A 189 13.59 17.49 1.28
CA TYR A 189 12.28 18.04 0.94
C TYR A 189 11.15 17.01 1.08
N SER A 190 11.45 15.72 0.89
CA SER A 190 10.53 14.62 1.16
C SER A 190 10.10 14.59 2.62
N LYS A 191 11.04 14.69 3.57
CA LYS A 191 10.72 14.72 5.01
C LYS A 191 10.02 16.00 5.46
N GLU A 192 10.23 17.13 4.78
CA GLU A 192 9.47 18.36 5.04
C GLU A 192 8.02 18.27 4.54
N ALA A 193 7.81 17.66 3.37
CA ALA A 193 6.48 17.53 2.76
C ALA A 193 5.62 16.41 3.39
N ALA A 194 6.23 15.28 3.73
CA ALA A 194 5.56 14.11 4.29
C ALA A 194 6.49 13.34 5.27
N PRO A 195 6.61 13.79 6.53
CA PRO A 195 7.53 13.18 7.50
C PRO A 195 7.21 11.72 7.86
N ASP A 196 6.00 11.25 7.56
CA ASP A 196 5.53 9.88 7.75
C ASP A 196 5.92 8.90 6.63
N GLN A 197 6.34 9.42 5.47
CA GLN A 197 6.85 8.58 4.39
C GLN A 197 8.30 8.15 4.64
N VAL A 198 8.59 6.91 4.27
CA VAL A 198 9.85 6.21 4.51
C VAL A 198 10.60 6.13 3.17
N VAL A 199 11.85 6.57 3.12
CA VAL A 199 12.69 6.51 1.94
C VAL A 199 13.67 5.35 2.06
N ILE A 200 13.56 4.38 1.16
CA ILE A 200 14.36 3.14 1.15
C ILE A 200 15.20 3.15 -0.11
N ALA A 201 16.53 3.08 0.01
CA ALA A 201 17.41 3.00 -1.15
C ALA A 201 17.30 1.60 -1.80
N VAL A 202 17.03 1.55 -3.10
CA VAL A 202 17.04 0.32 -3.89
C VAL A 202 18.42 0.15 -4.52
N LEU A 203 19.09 -0.94 -4.17
CA LEU A 203 20.37 -1.35 -4.76
C LEU A 203 20.11 -2.47 -5.76
N ASN A 204 20.37 -2.20 -7.04
CA ASN A 204 20.16 -3.17 -8.10
C ASN A 204 21.46 -3.89 -8.45
N PHE A 205 21.38 -5.16 -8.85
CA PHE A 205 22.49 -5.90 -9.43
C PHE A 205 21.95 -6.87 -10.48
N ASN A 206 22.31 -6.69 -11.76
CA ASN A 206 21.81 -7.53 -12.86
C ASN A 206 22.88 -8.46 -13.46
N GLN A 207 24.08 -8.51 -12.85
CA GLN A 207 25.22 -9.28 -13.34
C GLN A 207 25.39 -10.61 -12.58
N ARG A 208 24.30 -11.26 -12.16
CA ARG A 208 24.35 -12.57 -11.47
C ARG A 208 24.82 -13.72 -12.38
N LEU A 209 24.72 -13.55 -13.69
CA LEU A 209 25.24 -14.48 -14.70
C LEU A 209 26.34 -13.79 -15.52
N THR A 210 27.35 -14.56 -15.92
CA THR A 210 28.41 -14.17 -16.84
C THR A 210 28.51 -15.21 -17.96
N LYS A 211 29.20 -14.88 -19.06
CA LYS A 211 29.46 -15.84 -20.14
C LYS A 211 30.83 -16.50 -19.96
N ASP A 212 30.89 -17.81 -20.11
CA ASP A 212 32.16 -18.56 -20.19
C ASP A 212 32.86 -18.34 -21.55
N GLU A 213 34.01 -18.97 -21.75
CA GLU A 213 34.79 -18.90 -23.01
C GLU A 213 34.03 -19.44 -24.24
N ASN A 214 32.98 -20.23 -24.01
CA ASN A 214 32.12 -20.81 -25.05
C ASN A 214 30.81 -20.01 -25.23
N GLY A 215 30.61 -18.95 -24.46
CA GLY A 215 29.41 -18.12 -24.49
C GLY A 215 28.23 -18.64 -23.66
N ASN A 216 28.41 -19.72 -22.90
CA ASN A 216 27.37 -20.26 -22.02
C ASN A 216 27.22 -19.41 -20.77
N GLU A 217 25.99 -19.28 -20.27
CA GLU A 217 25.75 -18.59 -19.00
C GLU A 217 26.21 -19.43 -17.81
N GLN A 218 26.95 -18.80 -16.90
CA GLN A 218 27.38 -19.37 -15.63
C GLN A 218 27.21 -18.36 -14.49
N PRO A 219 27.02 -18.80 -13.24
CA PRO A 219 26.99 -17.90 -12.09
C PRO A 219 28.20 -16.98 -12.05
N ASN A 220 27.98 -15.70 -11.79
CA ASN A 220 29.07 -14.74 -11.63
C ASN A 220 29.91 -15.11 -10.39
N PRO A 221 31.20 -15.44 -10.53
CA PRO A 221 32.03 -15.86 -9.40
C PRO A 221 32.35 -14.73 -8.41
N LEU A 222 32.07 -13.47 -8.75
CA LEU A 222 32.29 -12.32 -7.89
C LEU A 222 31.12 -12.06 -6.93
N PHE A 223 29.91 -12.50 -7.29
CA PHE A 223 28.75 -12.37 -6.43
C PHE A 223 28.85 -13.33 -5.23
N GLY A 224 28.45 -12.88 -4.04
CA GLY A 224 28.51 -13.69 -2.82
C GLY A 224 29.90 -13.76 -2.16
N THR A 225 30.92 -13.17 -2.79
CA THR A 225 32.27 -13.11 -2.21
C THR A 225 32.31 -12.18 -0.99
N GLU A 226 33.28 -12.40 -0.10
CA GLU A 226 33.50 -11.51 1.05
C GLU A 226 33.74 -10.05 0.61
N THR A 227 34.49 -9.83 -0.47
CA THR A 227 34.72 -8.50 -1.05
C THR A 227 33.42 -7.86 -1.52
N PHE A 228 32.57 -8.61 -2.23
CA PHE A 228 31.26 -8.11 -2.66
C PHE A 228 30.40 -7.71 -1.44
N HIS A 229 30.30 -8.59 -0.44
CA HIS A 229 29.58 -8.31 0.80
C HIS A 229 30.08 -7.06 1.53
N GLN A 230 31.40 -6.90 1.65
CA GLN A 230 32.02 -5.75 2.29
C GLN A 230 31.73 -4.45 1.53
N ASN A 231 31.79 -4.45 0.20
CA ASN A 231 31.52 -3.27 -0.62
C ASN A 231 30.04 -2.86 -0.53
N VAL A 232 29.11 -3.81 -0.63
CA VAL A 232 27.68 -3.54 -0.41
C VAL A 232 27.44 -3.01 1.00
N ASN A 233 28.06 -3.61 2.01
CA ASN A 233 27.94 -3.15 3.39
C ASN A 233 28.46 -1.72 3.59
N GLN A 234 29.56 -1.32 2.94
CA GLN A 234 30.05 0.05 2.99
C GLN A 234 29.08 1.05 2.37
N ILE A 235 28.43 0.70 1.26
CA ILE A 235 27.37 1.52 0.65
C ILE A 235 26.21 1.67 1.62
N VAL A 236 25.73 0.56 2.19
CA VAL A 236 24.62 0.56 3.16
C VAL A 236 24.98 1.38 4.40
N GLN A 237 26.20 1.22 4.93
CA GLN A 237 26.71 2.01 6.05
C GLN A 237 26.68 3.51 5.74
N LYS A 238 27.15 3.89 4.55
CA LYS A 238 27.13 5.27 4.09
C LYS A 238 25.71 5.83 3.99
N LEU A 239 24.79 5.11 3.33
CA LEU A 239 23.44 5.62 3.06
C LEU A 239 22.56 5.67 4.31
N VAL A 240 22.66 4.66 5.19
CA VAL A 240 21.77 4.49 6.36
C VAL A 240 22.31 5.19 7.60
N HIS A 241 23.63 5.16 7.86
CA HIS A 241 24.21 5.61 9.14
C HIS A 241 25.03 6.88 9.04
N GLU A 242 25.88 7.00 8.03
CA GLU A 242 26.74 8.19 7.88
C GLU A 242 25.93 9.34 7.30
N GLY A 243 25.22 9.08 6.21
CA GLY A 243 24.42 10.02 5.44
C GLY A 243 25.18 10.65 4.27
N ILE A 244 24.43 11.32 3.41
CA ILE A 244 24.93 12.07 2.26
C ILE A 244 24.92 13.56 2.63
N PHE A 245 26.05 14.23 2.41
CA PHE A 245 26.21 15.64 2.73
C PHE A 245 25.57 16.53 1.68
N TRP A 246 24.70 17.44 2.11
CA TRP A 246 24.09 18.47 1.28
C TRP A 246 23.73 19.68 2.14
N ASP A 247 24.02 20.88 1.65
CA ASP A 247 23.69 22.15 2.33
C ASP A 247 24.06 22.18 3.84
N GLY A 248 25.29 21.77 4.16
CA GLY A 248 25.81 21.79 5.52
C GLY A 248 25.25 20.71 6.45
N LYS A 249 24.46 19.74 5.97
CA LYS A 249 23.82 18.69 6.77
C LYS A 249 23.99 17.30 6.13
N LEU A 250 23.92 16.27 6.96
CA LEU A 250 23.91 14.87 6.54
C LEU A 250 22.46 14.35 6.51
N TYR A 251 22.06 13.75 5.39
CA TYR A 251 20.75 13.13 5.21
C TYR A 251 20.89 11.63 5.00
N ARG A 252 20.00 10.85 5.60
CA ARG A 252 20.07 9.38 5.62
C ARG A 252 18.79 8.80 5.06
N VAL A 253 18.90 7.68 4.35
CA VAL A 253 17.74 6.85 4.01
C VAL A 253 17.31 6.06 5.25
N ASP A 254 16.05 5.67 5.29
CA ASP A 254 15.50 4.90 6.42
C ASP A 254 15.93 3.43 6.36
N GLY A 255 16.23 2.90 5.16
CA GLY A 255 16.67 1.53 4.95
C GLY A 255 17.07 1.21 3.52
N VAL A 256 17.14 -0.09 3.22
CA VAL A 256 17.63 -0.62 1.95
C VAL A 256 16.73 -1.75 1.43
N HIS A 257 16.50 -1.72 0.12
CA HIS A 257 15.91 -2.79 -0.68
C HIS A 257 16.99 -3.35 -1.60
N LEU A 258 17.13 -4.67 -1.68
CA LEU A 258 18.04 -5.31 -2.62
C LEU A 258 17.27 -5.95 -3.76
N ASP A 259 17.63 -5.59 -4.98
CA ASP A 259 17.13 -6.22 -6.20
C ASP A 259 18.31 -6.89 -6.94
N MET A 260 18.37 -8.21 -6.89
CA MET A 260 19.57 -9.00 -7.22
C MET A 260 19.23 -10.03 -8.28
N GLU A 261 19.28 -9.60 -9.54
CA GLU A 261 18.79 -10.32 -10.71
C GLU A 261 19.92 -10.86 -11.63
N PRO A 262 19.64 -11.89 -12.44
CA PRO A 262 18.48 -12.78 -12.34
C PRO A 262 18.47 -13.61 -11.05
N PHE A 263 17.27 -14.03 -10.62
CA PHE A 263 17.11 -14.91 -9.46
C PHE A 263 17.56 -16.34 -9.73
N PHE A 264 18.11 -16.98 -8.70
CA PHE A 264 18.41 -18.41 -8.68
C PHE A 264 17.49 -19.18 -7.73
N THR A 265 17.32 -20.47 -8.02
CA THR A 265 16.60 -21.38 -7.13
C THR A 265 17.34 -21.54 -5.82
N ASP A 266 16.66 -21.29 -4.70
CA ASP A 266 17.18 -21.42 -3.33
C ASP A 266 18.60 -20.88 -3.14
N ASP A 267 18.77 -19.64 -3.58
CA ASP A 267 20.04 -18.95 -3.76
C ASP A 267 20.86 -18.75 -2.47
N ARG A 268 21.82 -19.64 -2.22
CA ARG A 268 22.65 -19.60 -1.02
C ARG A 268 23.52 -18.36 -0.92
N GLU A 269 24.00 -17.84 -2.05
CA GLU A 269 24.88 -16.66 -2.03
C GLU A 269 24.10 -15.39 -1.69
N LEU A 270 22.88 -15.25 -2.21
CA LEU A 270 21.97 -14.18 -1.76
C LEU A 270 21.65 -14.33 -0.26
N GLU A 271 21.35 -15.53 0.23
CA GLU A 271 21.10 -15.77 1.66
C GLU A 271 22.31 -15.33 2.52
N ASN A 272 23.53 -15.69 2.12
CA ASN A 272 24.76 -15.31 2.81
C ASN A 272 24.95 -13.79 2.84
N MET A 273 24.75 -13.10 1.72
CA MET A 273 24.84 -11.64 1.64
C MET A 273 23.82 -10.97 2.56
N LEU A 274 22.57 -11.43 2.55
CA LEU A 274 21.51 -10.87 3.39
C LEU A 274 21.84 -11.04 4.88
N ARG A 275 22.36 -12.21 5.29
CA ARG A 275 22.84 -12.45 6.66
C ARG A 275 23.97 -11.50 7.03
N TYR A 276 24.96 -11.38 6.14
CA TYR A 276 26.09 -10.49 6.35
C TYR A 276 25.62 -9.06 6.61
N LEU A 277 24.76 -8.49 5.75
CA LEU A 277 24.25 -7.14 5.94
C LEU A 277 23.43 -7.00 7.22
N ARG A 278 22.60 -7.99 7.57
CA ARG A 278 21.82 -7.99 8.82
C ARG A 278 22.71 -7.98 10.06
N GLU A 279 23.82 -8.71 10.04
CA GLU A 279 24.78 -8.79 11.16
C GLU A 279 25.67 -7.54 11.27
N HIS A 280 25.75 -6.74 10.21
CA HIS A 280 26.60 -5.55 10.11
C HIS A 280 25.77 -4.26 9.98
N ALA A 281 25.84 -3.56 8.83
CA ALA A 281 25.24 -2.23 8.67
C ALA A 281 23.71 -2.19 8.83
N LEU A 282 23.00 -3.32 8.76
CA LEU A 282 21.54 -3.38 8.99
C LEU A 282 21.17 -4.03 10.33
N SER A 283 22.12 -4.12 11.26
CA SER A 283 21.84 -4.57 12.63
C SER A 283 20.79 -3.65 13.28
N GLY A 284 19.63 -4.22 13.61
CA GLY A 284 18.49 -3.50 14.19
C GLY A 284 17.75 -2.55 13.24
N ASN A 285 18.18 -2.38 11.98
CA ASN A 285 17.43 -1.59 11.00
C ASN A 285 16.07 -2.25 10.71
N ARG A 286 15.00 -1.46 10.66
CA ARG A 286 13.61 -1.94 10.51
C ARG A 286 13.13 -2.03 9.06
N TYR A 287 13.93 -1.53 8.12
CA TYR A 287 13.59 -1.32 6.72
C TYR A 287 14.62 -2.02 5.82
N PHE A 288 14.89 -3.29 6.09
CA PHE A 288 15.68 -4.16 5.21
C PHE A 288 14.76 -5.07 4.42
N SER A 289 14.78 -4.95 3.09
CA SER A 289 13.89 -5.69 2.21
C SER A 289 14.63 -6.27 1.00
N VAL A 290 14.01 -7.25 0.33
CA VAL A 290 14.59 -7.91 -0.84
C VAL A 290 13.51 -8.23 -1.87
N ALA A 291 13.84 -8.06 -3.15
CA ALA A 291 13.03 -8.55 -4.27
C ALA A 291 13.03 -10.08 -4.31
N ALA A 292 11.94 -10.67 -4.78
CA ALA A 292 11.82 -12.12 -4.84
C ALA A 292 11.13 -12.59 -6.12
N PRO A 293 11.51 -13.75 -6.67
CA PRO A 293 10.83 -14.33 -7.83
C PRO A 293 9.49 -14.93 -7.42
N VAL A 294 8.60 -15.14 -8.39
CA VAL A 294 7.42 -15.99 -8.22
C VAL A 294 7.58 -17.31 -8.97
N GLN A 295 6.85 -18.31 -8.53
CA GLN A 295 6.86 -19.66 -9.08
C GLN A 295 5.76 -19.80 -10.14
N TYR A 296 6.16 -19.79 -11.42
CA TYR A 296 5.27 -20.09 -12.55
C TYR A 296 5.89 -21.05 -13.60
N GLY A 297 7.18 -21.37 -13.50
CA GLY A 297 7.90 -22.35 -14.34
C GLY A 297 9.08 -22.99 -13.59
N GLY A 298 9.58 -24.16 -14.00
CA GLY A 298 10.44 -25.06 -13.19
C GLY A 298 11.82 -24.55 -12.73
N GLU A 299 12.25 -23.35 -13.12
CA GLU A 299 13.56 -22.77 -12.79
C GLU A 299 13.40 -21.43 -12.06
N LYS A 300 14.45 -20.99 -11.35
CA LYS A 300 14.54 -19.68 -10.67
C LYS A 300 13.48 -19.46 -9.57
N GLN A 301 13.09 -20.53 -8.88
CA GLN A 301 12.05 -20.51 -7.85
C GLN A 301 12.62 -20.53 -6.43
N TRP A 302 11.99 -19.82 -5.50
CA TRP A 302 12.27 -20.01 -4.08
C TRP A 302 11.32 -21.03 -3.46
N SER A 303 11.89 -22.09 -2.90
CA SER A 303 11.13 -23.07 -2.14
C SER A 303 10.53 -22.44 -0.87
N TYR A 304 9.49 -23.07 -0.34
CA TYR A 304 8.86 -22.64 0.90
C TYR A 304 9.88 -22.53 2.06
N ALA A 305 10.78 -23.50 2.16
CA ALA A 305 11.84 -23.53 3.17
C ALA A 305 12.87 -22.42 2.98
N TYR A 306 13.18 -22.05 1.73
CA TYR A 306 14.07 -20.92 1.45
C TYR A 306 13.41 -19.59 1.81
N ILE A 307 12.14 -19.39 1.46
CA ILE A 307 11.37 -18.18 1.85
C ILE A 307 11.38 -18.02 3.38
N GLN A 308 11.19 -19.09 4.14
CA GLN A 308 11.28 -19.07 5.60
C GLN A 308 12.64 -18.58 6.12
N ARG A 309 13.74 -19.02 5.50
CA ARG A 309 15.09 -18.58 5.88
C ARG A 309 15.29 -17.11 5.55
N ILE A 310 14.90 -16.65 4.37
CA ILE A 310 14.98 -15.24 4.00
C ILE A 310 14.12 -14.38 4.94
N ALA A 311 12.90 -14.81 5.25
CA ALA A 311 12.00 -14.12 6.17
C ALA A 311 12.53 -14.04 7.62
N SER A 312 13.49 -14.89 8.00
CA SER A 312 14.18 -14.77 9.30
C SER A 312 15.30 -13.73 9.31
N ILE A 313 15.70 -13.22 8.13
CA ILE A 313 16.81 -12.28 7.95
C ILE A 313 16.28 -10.87 7.67
N VAL A 314 15.36 -10.74 6.72
CA VAL A 314 14.85 -9.43 6.26
C VAL A 314 13.57 -9.02 7.00
N ASN A 315 13.21 -7.74 6.90
CA ASN A 315 11.95 -7.21 7.44
C ASN A 315 10.81 -7.27 6.43
N GLN A 316 11.11 -7.39 5.14
CA GLN A 316 10.09 -7.41 4.10
C GLN A 316 10.59 -8.20 2.88
N ILE A 317 9.73 -9.04 2.31
CA ILE A 317 9.96 -9.69 1.02
C ILE A 317 8.98 -9.10 0.03
N ASN A 318 9.49 -8.73 -1.15
CA ASN A 318 8.71 -8.12 -2.21
C ASN A 318 8.72 -9.00 -3.46
N PRO A 319 7.77 -9.94 -3.60
CA PRO A 319 7.65 -10.70 -4.83
C PRO A 319 7.40 -9.78 -6.03
N MET A 320 8.21 -9.94 -7.06
CA MET A 320 8.09 -9.28 -8.35
C MET A 320 7.19 -10.15 -9.24
N VAL A 321 5.90 -9.84 -9.25
CA VAL A 321 4.90 -10.63 -9.98
C VAL A 321 4.67 -10.01 -11.35
N TYR A 322 5.74 -9.71 -12.07
CA TYR A 322 5.74 -9.10 -13.39
C TYR A 322 6.76 -9.79 -14.28
N ASP A 323 6.70 -9.59 -15.60
CA ASP A 323 7.49 -10.35 -16.58
C ASP A 323 7.11 -11.84 -16.56
N GLN A 324 5.83 -12.10 -16.30
CA GLN A 324 5.29 -13.45 -16.10
C GLN A 324 4.81 -14.04 -17.41
N MET A 325 4.65 -13.26 -18.47
CA MET A 325 4.34 -13.75 -19.82
C MET A 325 5.61 -14.16 -20.58
N GLY A 326 5.46 -14.64 -21.81
CA GLY A 326 6.58 -14.99 -22.68
C GLY A 326 6.68 -16.49 -22.96
N TRP A 327 7.91 -16.98 -23.19
CA TRP A 327 8.15 -18.36 -23.64
C TRP A 327 7.63 -19.40 -22.66
N ASP A 328 6.75 -20.27 -23.16
CA ASP A 328 6.14 -21.38 -22.41
C ASP A 328 5.44 -20.97 -21.11
N SER A 329 5.17 -19.67 -20.93
CA SER A 329 4.48 -19.19 -19.76
C SER A 329 3.01 -19.62 -19.81
N PRO A 330 2.46 -20.18 -18.72
CA PRO A 330 1.03 -20.43 -18.61
C PRO A 330 0.21 -19.14 -18.41
N ILE A 331 0.86 -17.98 -18.31
CA ILE A 331 0.22 -16.69 -18.10
C ILE A 331 -0.05 -16.03 -19.45
N ASP A 332 -1.29 -16.16 -19.92
CA ASP A 332 -1.74 -15.65 -21.21
C ASP A 332 -3.04 -14.82 -21.12
N SER A 333 -3.58 -14.68 -19.90
CA SER A 333 -4.90 -14.09 -19.67
C SER A 333 -4.99 -13.44 -18.29
N PRO A 334 -5.86 -12.41 -18.13
CA PRO A 334 -6.07 -11.77 -16.83
C PRO A 334 -6.44 -12.74 -15.71
N TYR A 335 -7.19 -13.80 -16.04
CA TYR A 335 -7.59 -14.82 -15.08
C TYR A 335 -6.41 -15.70 -14.63
N ALA A 336 -5.56 -16.14 -15.56
CA ALA A 336 -4.35 -16.90 -15.22
C ALA A 336 -3.42 -16.06 -14.33
N TYR A 337 -3.26 -14.78 -14.66
CA TYR A 337 -2.45 -13.85 -13.87
C TYR A 337 -3.03 -13.60 -12.46
N GLN A 338 -4.35 -13.38 -12.34
CA GLN A 338 -5.03 -13.30 -11.04
C GLN A 338 -4.84 -14.57 -10.19
N THR A 339 -4.86 -15.74 -10.84
CA THR A 339 -4.64 -17.04 -10.18
C THR A 339 -3.21 -17.18 -9.69
N LEU A 340 -2.22 -16.75 -10.48
CA LEU A 340 -0.81 -16.69 -10.08
C LEU A 340 -0.64 -15.82 -8.83
N TRP A 341 -1.13 -14.57 -8.87
CA TRP A 341 -1.14 -13.67 -7.71
C TRP A 341 -1.78 -14.31 -6.48
N THR A 342 -2.96 -14.90 -6.65
CA THR A 342 -3.68 -15.53 -5.52
C THR A 342 -2.83 -16.62 -4.86
N THR A 343 -2.28 -17.51 -5.68
CA THR A 343 -1.54 -18.69 -5.23
C THR A 343 -0.20 -18.32 -4.61
N GLU A 344 0.56 -17.46 -5.28
CA GLU A 344 1.90 -17.09 -4.87
C GLU A 344 1.89 -16.23 -3.61
N MET A 345 0.94 -15.29 -3.50
CA MET A 345 0.85 -14.45 -2.30
C MET A 345 0.43 -15.25 -1.08
N LYS A 346 -0.42 -16.27 -1.26
CA LYS A 346 -0.74 -17.21 -0.19
C LYS A 346 0.50 -18.02 0.21
N ARG A 347 1.24 -18.55 -0.77
CA ARG A 347 2.48 -19.33 -0.54
C ARG A 347 3.53 -18.53 0.23
N TYR A 348 3.83 -17.32 -0.22
CA TYR A 348 4.75 -16.41 0.46
C TYR A 348 4.27 -16.06 1.87
N SER A 349 2.98 -15.70 2.02
CA SER A 349 2.40 -15.37 3.32
C SER A 349 2.56 -16.52 4.30
N ASP A 350 2.21 -17.74 3.91
CA ASP A 350 2.29 -18.91 4.78
C ASP A 350 3.73 -19.20 5.21
N ALA A 351 4.67 -19.12 4.27
CA ALA A 351 6.09 -19.31 4.55
C ALA A 351 6.61 -18.26 5.53
N ILE A 352 6.28 -16.98 5.31
CA ILE A 352 6.67 -15.87 6.18
C ILE A 352 6.09 -16.03 7.60
N LEU A 353 4.80 -16.36 7.73
CA LEU A 353 4.15 -16.56 9.04
C LEU A 353 4.73 -17.75 9.83
N SER A 354 5.27 -18.72 9.11
CA SER A 354 5.92 -19.90 9.71
C SER A 354 7.38 -19.65 10.08
N ALA A 355 7.97 -18.53 9.64
CA ALA A 355 9.34 -18.16 9.98
C ALA A 355 9.41 -17.52 11.38
N LYS A 356 10.57 -17.66 12.04
CA LYS A 356 10.87 -16.92 13.27
C LYS A 356 11.35 -15.52 12.90
N GLY A 357 10.43 -14.56 12.84
CA GLY A 357 10.76 -13.18 12.49
C GLY A 357 9.54 -12.27 12.41
N ASN A 358 9.78 -11.00 12.08
CA ASN A 358 8.73 -10.00 11.86
C ASN A 358 8.69 -9.59 10.38
N CYS A 359 9.02 -10.51 9.48
CA CYS A 359 9.03 -10.22 8.05
C CYS A 359 7.61 -9.97 7.54
N GLN A 360 7.48 -9.00 6.64
CA GLN A 360 6.24 -8.56 6.03
C GLN A 360 6.23 -8.92 4.54
N LEU A 361 5.03 -9.14 4.00
CA LEU A 361 4.84 -9.43 2.58
C LEU A 361 4.31 -8.17 1.87
N LEU A 362 5.07 -7.65 0.90
CA LEU A 362 4.71 -6.49 0.08
C LEU A 362 5.01 -6.78 -1.39
N PRO A 363 4.11 -7.46 -2.11
CA PRO A 363 4.32 -7.77 -3.53
C PRO A 363 4.16 -6.55 -4.42
N ILE A 364 4.72 -6.65 -5.62
CA ILE A 364 4.88 -5.52 -6.54
C ILE A 364 3.97 -5.71 -7.77
N MET A 365 3.08 -4.74 -7.98
CA MET A 365 2.13 -4.69 -9.09
C MET A 365 2.73 -3.97 -10.30
N PRO A 366 2.57 -4.51 -11.51
CA PRO A 366 3.04 -3.88 -12.73
C PRO A 366 2.17 -2.69 -13.16
N ALA A 367 2.81 -1.67 -13.70
CA ALA A 367 2.23 -0.54 -14.41
C ALA A 367 3.22 -0.11 -15.50
N TYR A 368 3.44 -0.92 -16.51
CA TYR A 368 4.42 -0.69 -17.58
C TYR A 368 3.83 -1.01 -18.96
N GLU A 369 4.56 -0.67 -20.01
CA GLU A 369 4.19 -0.84 -21.40
C GLU A 369 4.13 -2.29 -21.90
N ARG A 370 3.49 -2.47 -23.05
CA ARG A 370 3.57 -3.72 -23.77
C ARG A 370 4.97 -3.91 -24.33
N ARG A 371 5.58 -5.07 -24.10
CA ARG A 371 6.87 -5.46 -24.67
C ARG A 371 6.78 -6.77 -25.42
N THR A 372 7.47 -6.79 -26.56
CA THR A 372 7.49 -7.90 -27.50
C THR A 372 8.92 -8.11 -27.97
N VAL A 373 9.37 -9.36 -28.05
CA VAL A 373 10.59 -9.73 -28.78
C VAL A 373 10.22 -9.80 -30.26
N GLU A 374 10.53 -8.73 -31.00
CA GLU A 374 10.03 -8.52 -32.36
C GLU A 374 10.40 -9.66 -33.32
N GLU A 375 11.60 -10.24 -33.17
CA GLU A 375 12.13 -11.27 -34.06
C GLU A 375 11.29 -12.55 -34.06
N ILE A 376 10.63 -12.84 -32.94
CA ILE A 376 9.87 -14.07 -32.73
C ILE A 376 8.43 -13.82 -32.30
N GLY A 377 8.00 -12.55 -32.21
CA GLY A 377 6.64 -12.14 -31.87
C GLY A 377 6.20 -12.50 -30.43
N VAL A 378 7.14 -12.79 -29.53
CA VAL A 378 6.82 -13.21 -28.15
C VAL A 378 6.54 -11.98 -27.30
N VAL A 379 5.31 -11.88 -26.81
CA VAL A 379 4.88 -10.83 -25.87
C VAL A 379 5.22 -11.29 -24.46
N TYR A 380 6.03 -10.54 -23.76
CA TYR A 380 6.45 -10.86 -22.39
C TYR A 380 5.99 -9.81 -21.36
N HIS A 381 5.48 -8.67 -21.82
CA HIS A 381 4.68 -7.72 -21.04
C HIS A 381 3.41 -7.39 -21.80
N ASP A 382 2.23 -7.58 -21.19
CA ASP A 382 0.95 -7.16 -21.75
C ASP A 382 0.12 -6.40 -20.72
N PRO A 383 -0.06 -5.08 -20.86
CA PRO A 383 -0.90 -4.28 -19.95
C PRO A 383 -2.36 -4.71 -19.91
N TYR A 384 -2.83 -5.54 -20.85
CA TYR A 384 -4.15 -6.15 -20.75
C TYR A 384 -4.21 -7.28 -19.72
N VAL A 385 -3.11 -8.03 -19.56
CA VAL A 385 -2.98 -9.19 -18.66
C VAL A 385 -2.33 -8.75 -17.33
N GLU A 386 -1.13 -8.22 -17.42
CA GLU A 386 -0.27 -7.75 -16.33
C GLU A 386 -0.54 -6.27 -16.05
N ASN A 387 -1.55 -6.01 -15.22
CA ASN A 387 -1.93 -4.66 -14.80
C ASN A 387 -2.37 -4.62 -13.33
N ILE A 388 -2.56 -3.41 -12.81
CA ILE A 388 -2.95 -3.19 -11.42
C ILE A 388 -4.32 -3.82 -11.11
N TYR A 389 -5.28 -3.81 -12.05
CA TYR A 389 -6.58 -4.43 -11.82
C TYR A 389 -6.45 -5.92 -11.51
N SER A 390 -5.79 -6.68 -12.39
CA SER A 390 -5.62 -8.12 -12.24
C SER A 390 -4.75 -8.45 -11.02
N ALA A 391 -3.67 -7.69 -10.79
CA ALA A 391 -2.84 -7.85 -9.61
C ALA A 391 -3.61 -7.62 -8.31
N ALA A 392 -4.38 -6.53 -8.22
CA ALA A 392 -5.20 -6.20 -7.05
C ALA A 392 -6.28 -7.26 -6.79
N LYS A 393 -6.96 -7.74 -7.84
CA LYS A 393 -7.94 -8.85 -7.70
C LYS A 393 -7.29 -10.11 -7.16
N GLY A 394 -6.14 -10.52 -7.69
CA GLY A 394 -5.42 -11.69 -7.20
C GLY A 394 -4.95 -11.53 -5.75
N LEU A 395 -4.47 -10.34 -5.38
CA LEU A 395 -4.02 -10.04 -4.01
C LEU A 395 -5.18 -10.05 -3.01
N VAL A 396 -6.33 -9.47 -3.38
CA VAL A 396 -7.57 -9.53 -2.60
C VAL A 396 -8.02 -10.98 -2.40
N ASN A 397 -8.02 -11.79 -3.45
CA ASN A 397 -8.36 -13.21 -3.36
C ASN A 397 -7.39 -13.96 -2.43
N ALA A 398 -6.09 -13.65 -2.47
CA ALA A 398 -5.12 -14.23 -1.54
C ALA A 398 -5.47 -13.86 -0.08
N SER A 399 -5.80 -12.61 0.20
CA SER A 399 -6.23 -12.15 1.52
C SER A 399 -7.50 -12.86 1.99
N GLN A 400 -8.49 -13.03 1.11
CA GLN A 400 -9.71 -13.80 1.41
C GLN A 400 -9.40 -15.28 1.68
N ALA A 401 -8.38 -15.84 1.02
CA ALA A 401 -7.85 -17.18 1.31
C ALA A 401 -6.99 -17.23 2.59
N GLY A 402 -6.85 -16.13 3.32
CA GLY A 402 -6.15 -16.04 4.60
C GLY A 402 -4.71 -15.55 4.54
N ALA A 403 -4.22 -15.10 3.38
CA ALA A 403 -2.89 -14.49 3.27
C ALA A 403 -2.80 -13.19 4.10
N LYS A 404 -1.68 -12.98 4.79
CA LYS A 404 -1.36 -11.78 5.54
C LYS A 404 -0.49 -10.86 4.68
N ILE A 405 -1.14 -9.90 4.05
CA ILE A 405 -0.50 -8.92 3.17
C ILE A 405 -0.28 -7.63 3.96
N HIS A 406 0.95 -7.13 3.97
CA HIS A 406 1.29 -5.89 4.66
C HIS A 406 0.89 -4.66 3.85
N GLY A 407 1.15 -4.70 2.55
CA GLY A 407 0.85 -3.65 1.57
C GLY A 407 1.13 -4.14 0.16
N ALA A 408 1.11 -3.24 -0.83
CA ALA A 408 1.54 -3.54 -2.20
C ALA A 408 2.46 -2.44 -2.73
N GLY A 409 3.33 -2.81 -3.68
CA GLY A 409 4.21 -1.90 -4.40
C GLY A 409 3.70 -1.64 -5.81
N ILE A 410 4.02 -0.48 -6.38
CA ILE A 410 3.82 -0.18 -7.81
C ILE A 410 5.18 -0.13 -8.50
N PHE A 411 5.32 -0.91 -9.57
CA PHE A 411 6.44 -0.85 -10.49
C PHE A 411 5.91 -0.75 -11.94
N TRP A 412 6.17 0.29 -12.72
CA TRP A 412 7.08 1.39 -12.48
C TRP A 412 6.30 2.67 -12.14
N TRP A 413 6.76 3.44 -11.14
CA TRP A 413 6.00 4.61 -10.69
C TRP A 413 5.87 5.69 -11.76
N ALA A 414 6.91 5.92 -12.55
CA ALA A 414 6.94 6.98 -13.57
C ALA A 414 5.87 6.77 -14.66
N THR A 415 5.72 5.55 -15.15
CA THR A 415 4.65 5.17 -16.08
C THR A 415 3.28 5.23 -15.41
N PHE A 416 3.15 4.77 -14.15
CA PHE A 416 1.91 4.86 -13.38
C PHE A 416 1.39 6.30 -13.23
N ILE A 417 2.26 7.29 -13.07
CA ILE A 417 1.87 8.71 -12.98
C ILE A 417 1.76 9.41 -14.34
N GLY A 418 2.15 8.74 -15.42
CA GLY A 418 2.07 9.26 -16.78
C GLY A 418 3.22 10.19 -17.18
N ASP A 419 4.42 10.03 -16.59
CA ASP A 419 5.62 10.80 -16.96
C ASP A 419 6.14 10.41 -18.37
N TYR A 420 5.81 9.20 -18.84
CA TYR A 420 6.20 8.67 -20.17
C TYR A 420 4.96 8.27 -21.00
N PRO A 421 4.09 9.22 -21.39
CA PRO A 421 2.82 8.92 -22.06
C PRO A 421 2.98 8.29 -23.45
N GLU A 422 4.15 8.41 -24.07
CA GLU A 422 4.53 7.76 -25.33
C GLU A 422 4.82 6.27 -25.16
N VAL A 423 5.27 5.86 -23.97
CA VAL A 423 5.57 4.47 -23.62
C VAL A 423 4.33 3.81 -23.01
N TYR A 424 3.68 4.51 -22.08
CA TYR A 424 2.50 4.03 -21.38
C TYR A 424 1.35 5.07 -21.49
N PRO A 425 0.45 4.91 -22.48
CA PRO A 425 -0.53 5.93 -22.81
C PRO A 425 -1.54 6.20 -21.70
N ARG A 426 -2.13 7.40 -21.75
CA ARG A 426 -3.17 7.89 -20.81
C ARG A 426 -4.33 6.93 -20.60
N THR A 427 -4.68 6.13 -21.60
CA THR A 427 -5.73 5.13 -21.49
C THR A 427 -5.38 3.99 -20.54
N TYR A 428 -4.10 3.71 -20.31
CA TYR A 428 -3.65 2.69 -19.36
C TYR A 428 -3.35 3.28 -17.98
N TYR A 429 -2.50 4.31 -17.87
CA TYR A 429 -2.10 4.78 -16.54
C TYR A 429 -3.27 5.36 -15.71
N LEU A 430 -4.27 6.00 -16.34
CA LEU A 430 -5.43 6.48 -15.60
C LEU A 430 -6.32 5.33 -15.11
N GLN A 431 -6.43 4.24 -15.88
CA GLN A 431 -7.15 3.05 -15.46
C GLN A 431 -6.42 2.40 -14.29
N ASP A 432 -5.10 2.27 -14.37
CA ASP A 432 -4.28 1.73 -13.29
C ASP A 432 -4.37 2.57 -12.02
N GLN A 433 -4.39 3.91 -12.11
CA GLN A 433 -4.64 4.79 -10.97
C GLN A 433 -6.03 4.59 -10.35
N GLU A 434 -7.08 4.49 -11.19
CA GLU A 434 -8.43 4.21 -10.70
C GLU A 434 -8.50 2.84 -10.01
N HIS A 435 -7.93 1.81 -10.65
CA HIS A 435 -7.91 0.45 -10.13
C HIS A 435 -7.08 0.33 -8.85
N TRP A 436 -5.95 1.02 -8.76
CA TRP A 436 -5.14 1.11 -7.55
C TRP A 436 -5.99 1.62 -6.38
N MET A 437 -6.67 2.74 -6.58
CA MET A 437 -7.47 3.37 -5.52
C MET A 437 -8.69 2.54 -5.17
N LYS A 438 -9.40 2.01 -6.17
CA LYS A 438 -10.69 1.32 -6.00
C LYS A 438 -10.54 -0.13 -5.56
N GLU A 439 -9.66 -0.88 -6.21
CA GLU A 439 -9.55 -2.34 -6.08
C GLU A 439 -8.54 -2.76 -5.02
N TRP A 440 -7.58 -1.89 -4.68
CA TRP A 440 -6.61 -2.12 -3.61
C TRP A 440 -6.80 -1.17 -2.43
N VAL A 441 -6.46 0.12 -2.57
CA VAL A 441 -6.36 1.05 -1.44
C VAL A 441 -7.65 1.17 -0.62
N HIS A 442 -8.80 1.23 -1.30
CA HIS A 442 -10.12 1.35 -0.69
C HIS A 442 -10.88 0.02 -0.61
N HIS A 443 -10.21 -1.10 -0.91
CA HIS A 443 -10.78 -2.42 -0.73
C HIS A 443 -10.96 -2.74 0.75
N SER A 444 -12.08 -3.37 1.11
CA SER A 444 -12.49 -3.64 2.49
C SER A 444 -12.90 -5.09 2.70
#